data_AF-A0A4Q3JQ30-F1
#
_entry.id   AF-A0A4Q3JQ30-F1
#
_cell.length_a   1.000
_cell.length_b   1.000
_cell.length_c   1.000
_cell.angle_alpha   90.00
_cell.angle_beta   90.00
_cell.angle_gamma   90.00
#
_symmetry.space_group_name_H-M   'P 1'
#
loop_
_entity.id
_entity.type
_entity.pdbx_description
1 polymer ?
#
loop_
_entity_poly.entity_id
_entity_poly.type
_entity_poly.pdbx_seq_one_letter_code
_entity_poly.pdbx_strand_id
1 'polypeptide(L)'
;EFAAFTVSFTVDDTRERIDGVFHHPAFASMEERQRATATFLLVDGCLGEDGVERWLGTIETSAAPLEDGHPIADLLTAVDELAAAATGEQFEAMRGEVDDDPIFIISNRALKRVDHLACDMSVEITIRLRDPNDQGMPSSDEAESLDTMEDELLATLGDRVAYLGRETRRGVRRIQLFAPELGPEAAALEAWSQAHAAYSIEVAWSHDPTWEHLERWG
;
A
#
# COMPACT_ATOMS: atom_id res chain seq x y z
N GLU A 1 -25.60 12.62 20.23
CA GLU A 1 -25.78 11.24 20.68
C GLU A 1 -25.43 10.36 19.49
N PHE A 2 -24.35 9.57 19.57
CA PHE A 2 -23.85 8.78 18.43
C PHE A 2 -24.78 7.63 18.01
N ALA A 3 -25.81 7.34 18.81
CA ALA A 3 -26.72 6.21 18.64
C ALA A 3 -27.57 6.23 17.35
N ALA A 4 -27.65 7.37 16.65
CA ALA A 4 -28.43 7.49 15.41
C ALA A 4 -27.58 7.36 14.13
N PHE A 5 -26.26 7.19 14.26
CA PHE A 5 -25.41 6.93 13.10
C PHE A 5 -25.59 5.51 12.59
N THR A 6 -25.69 5.38 11.27
CA THR A 6 -25.62 4.10 10.58
C THR A 6 -24.54 4.14 9.51
N VAL A 7 -24.04 2.97 9.14
CA VAL A 7 -22.98 2.80 8.15
C VAL A 7 -23.29 1.57 7.27
N SER A 8 -23.14 1.72 5.97
CA SER A 8 -22.97 0.60 5.05
C SER A 8 -21.49 0.50 4.76
N PHE A 9 -20.92 -0.70 4.81
CA PHE A 9 -19.48 -0.89 4.66
C PHE A 9 -19.14 -2.16 3.90
N THR A 10 -17.96 -2.15 3.29
CA THR A 10 -17.37 -3.30 2.60
C THR A 10 -15.94 -3.48 3.08
N VAL A 11 -15.58 -4.73 3.40
CA VAL A 11 -14.20 -5.11 3.72
C VAL A 11 -13.46 -5.34 2.40
N ASP A 12 -12.38 -4.60 2.20
CA ASP A 12 -11.40 -4.83 1.15
C ASP A 12 -10.25 -5.64 1.73
N ASP A 13 -10.32 -6.97 1.55
CA ASP A 13 -9.29 -7.90 2.02
C ASP A 13 -7.92 -7.63 1.38
N THR A 14 -7.88 -7.05 0.17
CA THR A 14 -6.61 -6.80 -0.54
C THR A 14 -5.87 -5.61 0.05
N ARG A 15 -6.59 -4.53 0.40
CA ARG A 15 -6.00 -3.37 1.09
C ARG A 15 -5.96 -3.52 2.61
N GLU A 16 -6.59 -4.57 3.13
CA GLU A 16 -6.89 -4.74 4.55
C GLU A 16 -7.51 -3.48 5.15
N ARG A 17 -8.54 -2.96 4.48
CA ARG A 17 -9.28 -1.75 4.86
C ARG A 17 -10.79 -1.95 4.75
N ILE A 18 -11.54 -1.12 5.44
CA ILE A 18 -12.99 -1.06 5.35
C ILE A 18 -13.39 0.27 4.72
N ASP A 19 -14.10 0.19 3.60
CA ASP A 19 -14.73 1.35 2.97
C ASP A 19 -16.14 1.50 3.54
N GLY A 20 -16.55 2.74 3.87
CA GLY A 20 -17.82 2.98 4.55
C GLY A 20 -18.55 4.24 4.05
N VAL A 21 -19.87 4.12 3.91
CA VAL A 21 -20.78 5.24 3.68
C VAL A 21 -21.58 5.46 4.95
N PHE A 22 -21.49 6.67 5.52
CA PHE A 22 -22.09 7.00 6.80
C PHE A 22 -23.35 7.86 6.65
N HIS A 23 -24.36 7.57 7.46
CA HIS A 23 -25.59 8.35 7.53
C HIS A 23 -25.93 8.71 8.97
N HIS A 24 -26.51 9.89 9.13
CA HIS A 24 -27.22 10.31 10.34
C HIS A 24 -28.46 11.11 9.90
N PRO A 25 -29.61 11.02 10.58
CA PRO A 25 -30.84 11.73 10.16
C PRO A 25 -30.67 13.24 9.96
N ALA A 26 -29.82 13.88 10.75
CA ALA A 26 -29.50 15.30 10.61
C ALA A 26 -28.71 15.66 9.34
N PHE A 27 -28.14 14.68 8.62
CA PHE A 27 -27.35 14.92 7.41
C PHE A 27 -28.18 15.50 6.27
N ALA A 28 -29.50 15.25 6.26
CA ALA A 28 -30.42 15.80 5.26
C ALA A 28 -30.47 17.35 5.27
N SER A 29 -30.16 17.98 6.40
CA SER A 29 -30.14 19.45 6.55
C SER A 29 -28.73 20.04 6.66
N MET A 30 -27.69 19.21 6.51
CA MET A 30 -26.30 19.63 6.61
C MET A 30 -25.65 19.76 5.23
N GLU A 31 -24.73 20.71 5.10
CA GLU A 31 -23.82 20.79 3.96
C GLU A 31 -22.82 19.63 3.98
N GLU A 32 -22.26 19.30 2.82
CA GLU A 32 -21.31 18.18 2.66
C GLU A 32 -20.12 18.28 3.61
N ARG A 33 -19.50 19.46 3.74
CA ARG A 33 -18.39 19.68 4.67
C ARG A 33 -18.78 19.41 6.13
N GLN A 34 -20.01 19.74 6.52
CA GLN A 34 -20.50 19.49 7.88
C GLN A 34 -20.71 18.00 8.12
N ARG A 35 -21.26 17.28 7.14
CA ARG A 35 -21.40 15.81 7.22
C ARG A 35 -20.04 15.12 7.32
N ALA A 36 -19.09 15.53 6.48
CA ALA A 36 -17.73 15.01 6.50
C ALA A 36 -17.07 15.26 7.86
N THR A 37 -17.17 16.48 8.40
CA THR A 37 -16.62 16.82 9.72
C THR A 37 -17.26 15.99 10.83
N ALA A 38 -18.59 15.84 10.82
CA ALA A 38 -19.30 15.04 11.83
C ALA A 38 -18.94 13.55 11.76
N THR A 39 -18.78 13.02 10.55
CA THR A 39 -18.37 11.63 10.30
C THR A 39 -16.94 11.40 10.77
N PHE A 40 -16.03 12.32 10.44
CA PHE A 40 -14.64 12.27 10.91
C PHE A 40 -14.57 12.24 12.44
N LEU A 41 -15.28 13.14 13.13
CA LEU A 41 -15.31 13.17 14.60
C LEU A 41 -15.92 11.90 15.22
N LEU A 42 -16.87 11.27 14.55
CA LEU A 42 -17.43 9.99 14.99
C LEU A 42 -16.37 8.88 14.89
N VAL A 43 -15.78 8.69 13.70
CA VAL A 43 -14.86 7.56 13.48
C VAL A 43 -13.57 7.73 14.29
N ASP A 44 -13.04 8.94 14.39
CA ASP A 44 -11.90 9.27 15.24
C ASP A 44 -12.24 9.06 16.73
N GLY A 45 -13.44 9.45 17.17
CA GLY A 45 -13.90 9.20 18.53
C GLY A 45 -14.09 7.73 18.89
N CYS A 46 -14.34 6.86 17.90
CA CYS A 46 -14.56 5.43 18.12
C CYS A 46 -13.28 4.59 17.96
N LEU A 47 -12.47 4.89 16.94
CA LEU A 47 -11.30 4.10 16.55
C LEU A 47 -9.97 4.77 16.94
N GLY A 48 -9.98 6.06 17.25
CA GLY A 48 -8.78 6.90 17.31
C GLY A 48 -8.18 7.16 15.93
N GLU A 49 -7.26 8.12 15.88
CA GLU A 49 -6.55 8.53 14.66
C GLU A 49 -5.85 7.32 14.00
N ASP A 50 -5.07 6.57 14.77
CA ASP A 50 -4.35 5.38 14.31
C ASP A 50 -5.29 4.29 13.77
N GLY A 51 -6.46 4.12 14.38
CA GLY A 51 -7.44 3.12 13.96
C GLY A 51 -8.10 3.52 12.63
N VAL A 52 -8.41 4.82 12.48
CA VAL A 52 -8.91 5.36 11.22
C VAL A 52 -7.86 5.23 10.11
N GLU A 53 -6.61 5.67 10.34
CA GLU A 53 -5.55 5.64 9.32
C GLU A 53 -5.21 4.21 8.88
N ARG A 54 -5.28 3.24 9.80
CA ARG A 54 -4.92 1.84 9.54
C ARG A 54 -6.04 1.03 8.90
N TRP A 55 -7.28 1.21 9.35
CA TRP A 55 -8.37 0.27 9.04
C TRP A 55 -9.46 0.84 8.15
N LEU A 56 -9.61 2.15 8.05
CA LEU A 56 -10.61 2.74 7.16
C LEU A 56 -9.98 3.13 5.82
N GLY A 57 -10.68 2.83 4.73
CA GLY A 57 -10.33 3.28 3.39
C GLY A 57 -11.13 4.52 3.02
N THR A 58 -12.06 4.35 2.09
CA THR A 58 -12.98 5.39 1.66
C THR A 58 -14.00 5.68 2.76
N ILE A 59 -14.14 6.96 3.12
CA ILE A 59 -15.12 7.42 4.10
C ILE A 59 -16.03 8.43 3.40
N GLU A 60 -17.26 8.00 3.11
CA GLU A 60 -18.27 8.80 2.42
C GLU A 60 -19.45 9.13 3.32
N THR A 61 -20.27 10.10 2.92
CA THR A 61 -21.48 10.48 3.67
C THR A 61 -22.71 10.50 2.78
N SER A 62 -23.83 9.99 3.31
CA SER A 62 -25.12 10.03 2.64
C SER A 62 -26.11 10.94 3.37
N ALA A 63 -26.70 11.88 2.63
CA ALA A 63 -27.80 12.71 3.14
C ALA A 63 -29.12 11.91 3.29
N ALA A 64 -29.26 10.80 2.56
CA ALA A 64 -30.41 9.90 2.62
C ALA A 64 -30.08 8.66 3.48
N PRO A 65 -31.07 8.05 4.14
CA PRO A 65 -30.89 6.77 4.85
C PRO A 65 -30.31 5.69 3.93
N LEU A 66 -29.47 4.84 4.50
CA LEU A 66 -28.86 3.69 3.80
C LEU A 66 -29.81 2.51 3.82
N GLU A 67 -29.99 1.83 2.70
CA GLU A 67 -30.88 0.66 2.59
C GLU A 67 -30.38 -0.52 3.43
N ASP A 68 -29.07 -0.65 3.54
CA ASP A 68 -28.28 -1.66 4.25
C ASP A 68 -27.49 -1.03 5.42
N GLY A 69 -28.04 0.01 6.04
CA GLY A 69 -27.37 0.70 7.14
C GLY A 69 -27.28 -0.15 8.42
N HIS A 70 -26.07 -0.38 8.91
CA HIS A 70 -25.75 -1.06 10.15
C HIS A 70 -25.44 -0.07 11.29
N PRO A 71 -25.66 -0.44 12.57
CA PRO A 71 -25.12 0.30 13.70
C PRO A 71 -23.59 0.42 13.63
N ILE A 72 -23.03 1.52 14.15
CA ILE A 72 -21.57 1.72 14.21
C ILE A 72 -20.85 0.58 14.96
N ALA A 73 -21.48 -0.06 15.94
CA ALA A 73 -20.89 -1.20 16.65
C ALA A 73 -20.55 -2.39 15.72
N ASP A 74 -21.30 -2.57 14.63
CA ASP A 74 -21.04 -3.63 13.66
C ASP A 74 -19.75 -3.32 12.86
N LEU A 75 -19.54 -2.04 12.50
CA LEU A 75 -18.28 -1.59 11.90
C LEU A 75 -17.09 -1.81 12.85
N LEU A 76 -17.23 -1.51 14.14
CA LEU A 76 -16.16 -1.74 15.12
C LEU A 76 -15.82 -3.22 15.24
N THR A 77 -16.83 -4.09 15.22
CA THR A 77 -16.63 -5.54 15.22
C THR A 77 -15.89 -5.98 13.95
N ALA A 78 -16.27 -5.46 12.78
CA ALA A 78 -15.59 -5.76 11.52
C ALA A 78 -14.13 -5.26 11.51
N VAL A 79 -13.84 -4.09 12.12
CA VAL A 79 -12.47 -3.61 12.30
C VAL A 79 -11.67 -4.56 13.18
N ASP A 80 -12.23 -5.03 14.31
CA ASP A 80 -11.54 -5.97 15.20
C ASP A 80 -11.26 -7.32 14.50
N GLU A 81 -12.21 -7.82 13.71
CA GLU A 81 -12.05 -9.06 12.93
C GLU A 81 -10.97 -8.92 11.85
N LEU A 82 -11.00 -7.81 11.10
CA LEU A 82 -9.99 -7.50 10.09
C LEU A 82 -8.60 -7.35 10.74
N ALA A 83 -8.51 -6.62 11.85
CA ALA A 83 -7.26 -6.42 12.57
C ALA A 83 -6.67 -7.74 13.10
N ALA A 84 -7.52 -8.69 13.51
CA ALA A 84 -7.07 -10.01 13.94
C ALA A 84 -6.58 -10.90 12.78
N ALA A 85 -7.06 -10.67 11.56
CA ALA A 85 -6.70 -11.45 10.37
C ALA A 85 -5.59 -10.81 9.51
N ALA A 86 -5.37 -9.50 9.67
CA ALA A 86 -4.42 -8.72 8.88
C ALA A 86 -2.99 -9.24 9.00
N THR A 87 -2.32 -9.38 7.85
CA THR A 87 -0.91 -9.75 7.75
C THR A 87 -0.04 -8.53 7.43
N GLY A 88 -0.63 -7.46 6.88
CA GLY A 88 0.13 -6.36 6.28
C GLY A 88 0.83 -6.76 4.97
N GLU A 89 0.57 -7.96 4.45
CA GLU A 89 1.22 -8.55 3.29
C GLU A 89 0.17 -9.19 2.37
N GLN A 90 -0.36 -8.39 1.44
CA GLN A 90 -1.30 -8.81 0.41
C GLN A 90 -0.71 -8.52 -0.97
N PHE A 91 0.17 -9.40 -1.44
CA PHE A 91 0.82 -9.25 -2.74
C PHE A 91 -0.09 -9.67 -3.88
N GLU A 92 -0.29 -8.77 -4.84
CA GLU A 92 -1.03 -9.03 -6.07
C GLU A 92 -0.08 -8.95 -7.27
N ALA A 93 -0.21 -9.92 -8.19
CA ALA A 93 0.50 -9.94 -9.45
C ALA A 93 -0.41 -9.48 -10.59
N MET A 94 -0.01 -8.41 -11.28
CA MET A 94 -0.76 -7.81 -12.37
C MET A 94 0.05 -7.87 -13.67
N ARG A 95 -0.65 -8.10 -14.79
CA ARG A 95 -0.11 -7.97 -16.14
C ARG A 95 -0.96 -6.99 -16.92
N GLY A 96 -0.30 -6.13 -17.67
CA GLY A 96 -0.97 -5.16 -18.51
C GLY A 96 -0.05 -4.63 -19.59
N GLU A 97 -0.43 -3.48 -20.14
CA GLU A 97 0.34 -2.74 -21.13
C GLU A 97 0.33 -1.26 -20.75
N VAL A 98 1.47 -0.58 -20.92
CA VAL A 98 1.60 0.88 -20.79
C VAL A 98 2.28 1.37 -22.05
N ASP A 99 1.67 2.32 -22.76
CA ASP A 99 2.15 2.81 -24.07
C ASP A 99 2.47 1.67 -25.07
N ASP A 100 1.60 0.65 -25.15
CA ASP A 100 1.77 -0.58 -25.96
C ASP A 100 2.95 -1.50 -25.52
N ASP A 101 3.65 -1.17 -24.44
CA ASP A 101 4.70 -2.04 -23.88
C ASP A 101 4.15 -2.90 -22.74
N PRO A 102 4.36 -4.23 -22.79
CA PRO A 102 3.99 -5.12 -21.71
C PRO A 102 4.62 -4.70 -20.37
N ILE A 103 3.83 -4.85 -19.31
CA ILE A 103 4.25 -4.59 -17.93
C ILE A 103 3.84 -5.76 -17.03
N PHE A 104 4.72 -6.12 -16.12
CA PHE A 104 4.42 -7.05 -15.04
C PHE A 104 4.68 -6.39 -13.69
N ILE A 105 3.68 -6.36 -12.82
CA ILE A 105 3.77 -5.74 -11.49
C ILE A 105 3.48 -6.80 -10.45
N ILE A 106 4.24 -6.78 -9.35
CA ILE A 106 3.87 -7.42 -8.09
C ILE A 106 3.91 -6.34 -7.03
N SER A 107 2.84 -6.13 -6.29
CA SER A 107 2.79 -5.09 -5.24
C SER A 107 1.98 -5.52 -4.03
N ASN A 108 2.43 -5.12 -2.83
CA ASN A 108 1.70 -5.28 -1.59
C ASN A 108 0.59 -4.23 -1.47
N ARG A 109 -0.66 -4.66 -1.57
CA ARG A 109 -1.86 -3.81 -1.50
C ARG A 109 -2.23 -3.43 -0.06
N ALA A 110 -1.76 -4.18 0.93
CA ALA A 110 -2.06 -3.97 2.35
C ALA A 110 -1.03 -3.09 3.08
N LEU A 111 -0.04 -2.54 2.35
CA LEU A 111 1.01 -1.73 2.96
C LEU A 111 0.45 -0.41 3.51
N LYS A 112 0.81 -0.07 4.75
CA LYS A 112 0.28 1.10 5.47
C LYS A 112 1.41 1.90 6.12
N ARG A 113 1.51 3.18 5.80
CA ARG A 113 2.55 4.07 6.35
C ARG A 113 2.55 4.13 7.89
N VAL A 114 1.37 4.07 8.51
CA VAL A 114 1.21 4.08 9.97
C VAL A 114 1.92 2.92 10.68
N ASP A 115 2.23 1.84 9.96
CA ASP A 115 3.00 0.70 10.48
C ASP A 115 4.51 0.85 10.27
N HIS A 116 4.94 1.86 9.49
CA HIS A 116 6.32 2.11 9.09
C HIS A 116 6.71 3.59 9.26
N LEU A 117 6.35 4.20 10.39
CA LEU A 117 6.49 5.66 10.62
C LEU A 117 7.93 6.20 10.47
N ALA A 118 8.95 5.36 10.62
CA ALA A 118 10.34 5.74 10.45
C ALA A 118 10.79 5.73 8.97
N CYS A 119 10.02 5.15 8.06
CA CYS A 119 10.37 5.02 6.64
C CYS A 119 9.95 6.27 5.87
N ASP A 120 10.82 7.28 5.85
CA ASP A 120 10.60 8.57 5.21
C ASP A 120 11.39 8.75 3.90
N MET A 121 12.11 7.72 3.47
CA MET A 121 12.81 7.67 2.19
C MET A 121 12.15 6.67 1.25
N SER A 122 11.80 7.11 0.05
CA SER A 122 11.51 6.23 -1.08
C SER A 122 12.82 5.80 -1.73
N VAL A 123 12.99 4.48 -1.90
CA VAL A 123 14.16 3.85 -2.51
C VAL A 123 13.72 3.08 -3.75
N GLU A 124 14.19 3.53 -4.90
CA GLU A 124 14.00 2.85 -6.18
C GLU A 124 15.28 2.10 -6.55
N ILE A 125 15.15 0.81 -6.80
CA ILE A 125 16.24 -0.05 -7.28
C ILE A 125 15.94 -0.46 -8.70
N THR A 126 16.76 0.00 -9.64
CA THR A 126 16.62 -0.26 -11.06
C THR A 126 17.66 -1.30 -11.50
N ILE A 127 17.19 -2.43 -12.01
CA ILE A 127 18.01 -3.54 -12.52
C ILE A 127 17.77 -3.67 -14.03
N ARG A 128 18.80 -3.45 -14.85
CA ARG A 128 18.70 -3.72 -16.29
C ARG A 128 18.80 -5.23 -16.54
N LEU A 129 17.86 -5.76 -17.32
CA LEU A 129 17.88 -7.15 -17.77
C LEU A 129 19.07 -7.38 -18.71
N ARG A 130 19.68 -8.56 -18.64
CA ARG A 130 20.85 -8.93 -19.47
C ARG A 130 20.42 -9.40 -20.85
N ASP A 131 19.33 -10.14 -20.93
CA ASP A 131 18.81 -10.70 -22.20
C ASP A 131 17.27 -10.58 -22.25
N PRO A 132 16.74 -9.34 -22.33
CA PRO A 132 15.31 -9.15 -22.47
C PRO A 132 14.81 -9.69 -23.81
N ASN A 133 13.68 -10.38 -23.78
CA ASN A 133 13.00 -10.84 -25.00
C ASN A 133 12.39 -9.66 -25.79
N ASP A 134 11.78 -9.97 -26.93
CA ASP A 134 11.15 -8.96 -27.81
C ASP A 134 10.04 -8.13 -27.14
N GLN A 135 9.52 -8.58 -25.99
CA GLN A 135 8.52 -7.89 -25.17
C GLN A 135 9.13 -7.11 -24.00
N GLY A 136 10.47 -7.03 -23.91
CA GLY A 136 11.16 -6.36 -22.82
C GLY A 136 11.09 -7.12 -21.48
N MET A 137 10.78 -8.41 -21.52
CA MET A 137 10.65 -9.28 -20.34
C MET A 137 11.85 -10.23 -20.21
N PRO A 138 12.20 -10.66 -18.99
CA PRO A 138 13.30 -11.61 -18.81
C PRO A 138 12.94 -12.99 -19.35
N SER A 139 13.97 -13.77 -19.68
CA SER A 139 13.82 -15.23 -19.82
C SER A 139 13.44 -15.86 -18.48
N SER A 140 12.95 -17.11 -18.48
CA SER A 140 12.61 -17.82 -17.23
C SER A 140 13.80 -17.94 -16.28
N ASP A 141 14.99 -18.28 -16.80
CA ASP A 141 16.21 -18.43 -16.00
C ASP A 141 16.67 -17.10 -15.39
N GLU A 142 16.53 -16.01 -16.15
CA GLU A 142 16.82 -14.66 -15.64
C GLU A 142 15.77 -14.21 -14.62
N ALA A 143 14.49 -14.52 -14.83
CA ALA A 143 13.44 -14.24 -13.87
C ALA A 143 13.70 -14.92 -12.52
N GLU A 144 14.07 -16.22 -12.52
CA GLU A 144 14.43 -16.96 -11.30
C GLU A 144 15.67 -16.37 -10.62
N SER A 145 16.67 -15.93 -11.40
CA SER A 145 17.84 -15.24 -10.87
C SER A 145 17.47 -13.92 -10.19
N LEU A 146 16.60 -13.13 -10.83
CA LEU A 146 16.15 -11.84 -10.29
C LEU A 146 15.25 -12.01 -9.05
N ASP A 147 14.42 -13.05 -9.01
CA ASP A 147 13.60 -13.37 -7.84
C ASP A 147 14.50 -13.80 -6.66
N THR A 148 15.54 -14.60 -6.92
CA THR A 148 16.54 -14.96 -5.89
C THR A 148 17.28 -13.72 -5.35
N MET A 149 17.67 -12.80 -6.23
CA MET A 149 18.32 -11.54 -5.83
C MET A 149 17.40 -10.68 -4.95
N GLU A 150 16.11 -10.64 -5.27
CA GLU A 150 15.08 -9.93 -4.50
C GLU A 150 14.87 -10.56 -3.12
N ASP A 151 14.79 -11.90 -3.04
CA ASP A 151 14.69 -12.62 -1.77
C ASP A 151 15.91 -12.35 -0.86
N GLU A 152 17.12 -12.38 -1.43
CA GLU A 152 18.36 -12.06 -0.72
C GLU A 152 18.38 -10.61 -0.20
N LEU A 153 17.89 -9.68 -1.03
CA LEU A 153 17.77 -8.28 -0.64
C LEU A 153 16.81 -8.12 0.55
N LEU A 154 15.60 -8.66 0.43
CA LEU A 154 14.57 -8.54 1.46
C LEU A 154 14.99 -9.24 2.76
N ALA A 155 15.67 -10.39 2.68
CA ALA A 155 16.24 -11.05 3.85
C ALA A 155 17.33 -10.20 4.54
N THR A 156 18.09 -9.42 3.78
CA THR A 156 19.14 -8.53 4.31
C THR A 156 18.56 -7.29 4.99
N LEU A 157 17.55 -6.69 4.38
CA LEU A 157 16.88 -5.49 4.89
C LEU A 157 15.93 -5.82 6.06
N GLY A 158 15.24 -6.96 5.99
CA GLY A 158 14.26 -7.42 6.97
C GLY A 158 13.15 -6.39 7.21
N ASP A 159 12.55 -6.43 8.39
CA ASP A 159 11.39 -5.60 8.77
C ASP A 159 11.71 -4.10 8.96
N ARG A 160 12.94 -3.66 8.65
CA ARG A 160 13.35 -2.25 8.75
C ARG A 160 12.87 -1.42 7.57
N VAL A 161 12.43 -2.07 6.50
CA VAL A 161 11.93 -1.42 5.29
C VAL A 161 10.50 -1.83 5.03
N ALA A 162 9.75 -0.97 4.35
CA ALA A 162 8.44 -1.28 3.84
C ALA A 162 8.56 -1.66 2.36
N TYR A 163 8.45 -2.95 2.04
CA TYR A 163 8.54 -3.41 0.66
C TYR A 163 7.21 -3.16 -0.07
N LEU A 164 7.20 -2.27 -1.06
CA LEU A 164 6.01 -1.99 -1.85
C LEU A 164 5.83 -3.02 -2.95
N GLY A 165 6.87 -3.31 -3.72
CA GLY A 165 6.74 -4.23 -4.84
C GLY A 165 7.77 -4.03 -5.92
N ARG A 166 7.54 -4.71 -7.05
CA ARG A 166 8.36 -4.61 -8.24
C ARG A 166 7.56 -4.53 -9.53
N GLU A 167 8.13 -3.84 -10.49
CA GLU A 167 7.67 -3.72 -11.87
C GLU A 167 8.74 -4.29 -12.79
N THR A 168 8.34 -4.96 -13.87
CA THR A 168 9.23 -5.30 -14.98
C THR A 168 8.61 -4.81 -16.29
N ARG A 169 9.36 -3.98 -17.03
CA ARG A 169 8.93 -3.38 -18.30
C ARG A 169 10.15 -2.87 -19.07
N ARG A 170 10.10 -2.93 -20.41
CA ARG A 170 11.11 -2.34 -21.32
C ARG A 170 12.56 -2.73 -20.97
N GLY A 171 12.80 -4.00 -20.64
CA GLY A 171 14.14 -4.49 -20.32
C GLY A 171 14.68 -4.08 -18.95
N VAL A 172 13.80 -3.63 -18.05
CA VAL A 172 14.17 -3.15 -16.71
C VAL A 172 13.23 -3.74 -15.67
N ARG A 173 13.80 -4.22 -14.55
CA ARG A 173 13.07 -4.49 -13.31
C ARG A 173 13.30 -3.35 -12.33
N ARG A 174 12.23 -2.74 -11.82
CA ARG A 174 12.27 -1.74 -10.75
C ARG A 174 11.69 -2.35 -9.48
N ILE A 175 12.38 -2.19 -8.36
CA ILE A 175 11.92 -2.58 -7.03
C ILE A 175 11.73 -1.28 -6.25
N GLN A 176 10.59 -1.13 -5.60
CA GLN A 176 10.23 0.03 -4.81
C GLN A 176 10.07 -0.40 -3.34
N LEU A 177 10.76 0.31 -2.45
CA LEU A 177 10.61 0.16 -1.01
C LEU A 177 10.69 1.52 -0.32
N PHE A 178 10.28 1.57 0.94
CA PHE A 178 10.52 2.70 1.83
C PHE A 178 11.48 2.30 2.94
N ALA A 179 12.40 3.19 3.30
CA ALA A 179 13.41 2.96 4.31
C ALA A 179 13.57 4.20 5.21
N PRO A 180 14.11 4.04 6.43
CA PRO A 180 14.52 5.18 7.25
C PRO A 180 15.69 5.95 6.64
N GLU A 181 15.69 7.27 6.77
CA GLU A 181 16.85 8.11 6.37
C GLU A 181 18.14 7.73 7.11
N LEU A 182 18.01 7.42 8.41
CA LEU A 182 19.13 7.11 9.29
C LEU A 182 19.15 5.62 9.64
N GLY A 183 19.88 4.83 8.86
CA GLY A 183 20.06 3.41 9.16
C GLY A 183 21.11 2.68 8.28
N PRO A 184 21.39 1.40 8.57
CA PRO A 184 22.39 0.61 7.85
C PRO A 184 21.95 0.18 6.44
N GLU A 185 20.70 0.45 6.04
CA GLU A 185 20.07 -0.02 4.81
C GLU A 185 20.83 0.45 3.56
N ALA A 186 21.33 1.70 3.56
CA ALA A 186 22.12 2.22 2.45
C ALA A 186 23.41 1.42 2.22
N ALA A 187 24.14 1.08 3.29
CA ALA A 187 25.35 0.27 3.20
C ALA A 187 25.03 -1.18 2.82
N ALA A 188 23.92 -1.73 3.31
CA ALA A 188 23.45 -3.07 2.96
C ALA A 188 23.07 -3.17 1.48
N LEU A 189 22.33 -2.19 0.95
CA LEU A 189 21.96 -2.07 -0.47
C LEU A 189 23.19 -1.94 -1.38
N GLU A 190 24.17 -1.15 -0.96
CA GLU A 190 25.44 -1.03 -1.68
C GLU A 190 26.19 -2.36 -1.74
N ALA A 191 26.31 -3.06 -0.60
CA ALA A 191 26.98 -4.36 -0.53
C ALA A 191 26.25 -5.43 -1.36
N TRP A 192 24.92 -5.47 -1.30
CA TRP A 192 24.09 -6.35 -2.12
C TRP A 192 24.28 -6.07 -3.62
N SER A 193 24.24 -4.79 -4.02
CA SER A 193 24.47 -4.39 -5.42
C SER A 193 25.85 -4.83 -5.94
N GLN A 194 26.90 -4.69 -5.11
CA GLN A 194 28.25 -5.16 -5.44
C GLN A 194 28.35 -6.68 -5.56
N ALA A 195 27.60 -7.44 -4.73
CA ALA A 195 27.55 -8.90 -4.80
C ALA A 195 26.94 -9.40 -6.13
N HIS A 196 26.07 -8.60 -6.75
CA HIS A 196 25.41 -8.90 -8.02
C HIS A 196 26.00 -8.11 -9.20
N ALA A 197 27.32 -7.92 -9.24
CA ALA A 197 28.04 -7.19 -10.30
C ALA A 197 27.83 -7.70 -11.74
N ALA A 198 27.16 -8.84 -11.93
CA ALA A 198 26.72 -9.34 -13.23
C ALA A 198 25.55 -8.51 -13.83
N TYR A 199 24.85 -7.70 -13.02
CA TYR A 199 23.76 -6.83 -13.43
C TYR A 199 24.17 -5.36 -13.32
N SER A 200 23.57 -4.53 -14.18
CA SER A 200 23.61 -3.07 -14.03
C SER A 200 22.51 -2.67 -13.05
N ILE A 201 22.91 -2.38 -11.81
CA ILE A 201 22.01 -1.99 -10.71
C ILE A 201 22.24 -0.51 -10.36
N GLU A 202 21.16 0.27 -10.38
CA GLU A 202 21.14 1.67 -9.96
C GLU A 202 20.19 1.81 -8.76
N VAL A 203 20.62 2.51 -7.71
CA VAL A 203 19.81 2.75 -6.50
C VAL A 203 19.62 4.23 -6.32
N ALA A 204 18.36 4.69 -6.25
CA ALA A 204 17.99 6.09 -6.07
C ALA A 204 17.23 6.27 -4.76
N TRP A 205 17.59 7.29 -4.00
CA TRP A 205 16.97 7.66 -2.74
C TRP A 205 16.28 9.02 -2.88
N SER A 206 15.05 9.14 -2.41
CA SER A 206 14.31 10.39 -2.39
C SER A 206 13.53 10.53 -1.09
N HIS A 207 13.53 11.73 -0.49
CA HIS A 207 12.73 11.99 0.69
C HIS A 207 11.24 12.02 0.32
N ASP A 208 10.47 11.13 0.93
CA ASP A 208 9.03 10.94 0.68
C ASP A 208 8.32 10.54 1.98
N PRO A 209 8.17 11.47 2.94
CA PRO A 209 7.59 11.17 4.26
C PRO A 209 6.08 10.89 4.21
N THR A 210 5.44 11.25 3.09
CA THR A 210 3.99 11.07 2.84
C THR A 210 3.68 9.86 1.97
N TRP A 211 4.71 9.17 1.45
CA TRP A 211 4.59 8.02 0.55
C TRP A 211 3.81 8.34 -0.73
N GLU A 212 4.06 9.47 -1.37
CA GLU A 212 3.43 9.84 -2.65
C GLU A 212 3.75 8.81 -3.76
N HIS A 213 4.88 8.11 -3.68
CA HIS A 213 5.21 7.05 -4.64
C HIS A 213 4.30 5.82 -4.52
N LEU A 214 3.68 5.57 -3.36
CA LEU A 214 2.71 4.49 -3.18
C LEU A 214 1.51 4.69 -4.12
N GLU A 215 1.04 5.92 -4.27
CA GLU A 215 -0.12 6.27 -5.12
C GLU A 215 0.12 6.00 -6.61
N ARG A 216 1.37 5.86 -7.05
CA ARG A 216 1.69 5.57 -8.46
C ARG A 216 1.58 4.09 -8.82
N TRP A 217 1.51 3.22 -7.81
CA TRP A 217 1.46 1.76 -7.97
C TRP A 217 0.03 1.20 -7.80
N GLY A 218 -0.97 2.05 -7.55
CA GLY A 218 -2.30 1.59 -7.18
C GLY A 218 -3.47 2.43 -7.63
#